data_AF-A0A2D6U4N3-F1
#
_entry.id   AF-A0A2D6U4N3-F1
#
_cell.length_a   1.000
_cell.length_b   1.000
_cell.length_c   1.000
_cell.angle_alpha   90.00
_cell.angle_beta   90.00
_cell.angle_gamma   90.00
#
_symmetry.space_group_name_H-M   'P 1'
#
loop_
_entity.id
_entity.type
_entity.pdbx_description
1 polymer ?
#
loop_
_entity_poly.entity_id
_entity_poly.type
_entity_poly.pdbx_seq_one_letter_code
_entity_poly.pdbx_strand_id
1 'polypeptide(L)'
;MEKQEFIDFTKSIWRFPTASAKRIGHPAPFPEELPRRCIEFYTFKGDVVLAPFIGSGSTALAAKKAGRSYIGYDISQEYVDLAEQRLADD
;
A
#
# COMPACT_ATOMS: atom_id res chain seq x y z
N MET A 1 4.70 13.91 -8.57
CA MET A 1 5.48 14.16 -7.35
C MET A 1 6.04 15.56 -7.44
N GLU A 2 5.64 16.40 -6.50
CA GLU A 2 6.14 17.78 -6.39
C GLU A 2 7.55 17.80 -5.75
N LYS A 3 8.28 18.91 -5.91
CA LYS A 3 9.65 19.07 -5.37
C LYS A 3 9.70 18.83 -3.85
N GLN A 4 8.70 19.31 -3.11
CA GLN A 4 8.66 19.17 -1.66
C GLN A 4 8.41 17.70 -1.25
N GLU A 5 7.51 17.00 -1.93
CA GLU A 5 7.28 15.56 -1.70
C GLU A 5 8.55 14.75 -1.95
N PHE A 6 9.30 15.05 -3.02
CA PHE A 6 10.57 14.39 -3.29
C PHE A 6 11.56 14.55 -2.12
N ILE A 7 11.72 15.78 -1.61
CA ILE A 7 12.58 16.04 -0.44
C ILE A 7 12.09 15.25 0.78
N ASP A 8 10.79 15.23 1.03
CA ASP A 8 10.22 14.52 2.18
C ASP A 8 10.36 13.00 2.08
N PHE A 9 10.30 12.43 0.88
CA PHE A 9 10.47 10.99 0.68
C PHE A 9 11.95 10.59 0.80
N THR A 10 12.91 11.47 0.48
CA THR A 10 14.34 11.14 0.61
C THR A 10 14.87 11.13 2.06
N LYS A 11 14.07 11.57 3.05
CA LYS A 11 14.46 11.54 4.46
C LYS A 11 14.58 10.10 4.97
N SER A 12 15.61 9.80 5.76
CA SER A 12 15.79 8.46 6.37
C SER A 12 14.77 8.11 7.46
N ILE A 13 14.04 9.10 8.00
CA ILE A 13 13.03 8.90 9.04
C ILE A 13 11.70 9.50 8.56
N TRP A 14 10.69 8.65 8.45
CA TRP A 14 9.33 9.06 8.14
C TRP A 14 8.43 8.89 9.38
N ARG A 15 7.45 9.79 9.51
CA ARG A 15 6.45 9.76 10.58
C ARG A 15 5.07 9.62 9.95
N PHE A 16 4.30 8.65 10.41
CA PHE A 16 2.95 8.40 9.94
C PHE A 16 2.00 8.22 11.13
N PRO A 17 0.72 8.62 11.00
CA PRO A 17 -0.30 8.11 11.90
C PRO A 17 -0.48 6.60 11.69
N THR A 18 -0.85 5.89 12.75
CA THR A 18 -1.15 4.46 12.66
C THR A 18 -2.45 4.22 11.92
N ALA A 19 -2.52 3.10 11.20
CA ALA A 19 -3.77 2.64 10.61
C ALA A 19 -4.61 1.94 11.69
N SER A 20 -5.93 2.16 11.67
CA SER A 20 -6.82 1.57 12.68
C SER A 20 -7.08 0.09 12.37
N ALA A 21 -6.58 -0.79 13.23
CA ALA A 21 -6.81 -2.23 13.15
C ALA A 21 -8.31 -2.59 13.12
N LYS A 22 -9.09 -1.99 14.04
CA LYS A 22 -10.54 -2.21 14.12
C LYS A 22 -11.28 -1.79 12.86
N ARG A 23 -10.94 -0.63 12.29
CA ARG A 23 -11.60 -0.11 11.08
C ARG A 23 -11.26 -0.95 9.85
N ILE A 24 -10.03 -1.42 9.75
CA ILE A 24 -9.54 -2.16 8.60
C ILE A 24 -9.90 -3.65 8.69
N GLY A 25 -10.10 -4.20 9.89
CA GLY A 25 -10.35 -5.63 10.06
C GLY A 25 -9.07 -6.48 9.98
N HIS A 26 -7.90 -5.88 10.22
CA HIS A 26 -6.61 -6.59 10.24
C HIS A 26 -5.85 -6.19 11.51
N PRO A 27 -5.16 -7.10 12.20
CA PRO A 27 -4.52 -6.81 13.50
C PRO A 27 -3.33 -5.86 13.40
N ALA A 28 -2.59 -5.89 12.29
CA ALA A 28 -1.38 -5.09 12.09
C ALA A 28 -1.36 -4.38 10.71
N PRO A 29 -2.29 -3.44 10.43
CA PRO A 29 -2.27 -2.72 9.18
C PRO A 29 -1.27 -1.56 9.24
N PHE A 30 -0.56 -1.33 8.14
CA PHE A 30 0.21 -0.10 7.94
C PHE A 30 -0.61 0.95 7.17
N PRO A 31 -0.32 2.25 7.34
CA PRO A 31 -0.95 3.32 6.58
C PRO A 31 -0.61 3.19 5.09
N GLU A 32 -1.58 3.43 4.20
CA GLU A 32 -1.43 3.36 2.73
C GLU A 32 -0.35 4.31 2.20
N GLU A 33 -0.10 5.43 2.89
CA GLU A 33 0.97 6.36 2.55
C GLU A 33 2.35 5.69 2.55
N LEU A 34 2.59 4.71 3.43
CA LEU A 34 3.88 4.02 3.52
C LEU A 34 4.27 3.31 2.21
N PRO A 35 3.48 2.36 1.67
CA PRO A 35 3.79 1.76 0.37
C PRO A 35 3.70 2.76 -0.78
N ARG A 36 2.81 3.79 -0.72
CA ARG A 36 2.71 4.80 -1.79
C ARG A 36 4.06 5.47 -2.04
N ARG A 37 4.75 5.93 -0.97
CA ARG A 37 6.07 6.56 -1.08
C ARG A 37 7.09 5.65 -1.76
N CYS A 38 7.16 4.39 -1.31
CA CYS A 38 8.08 3.42 -1.88
C CYS A 38 7.77 3.15 -3.36
N ILE A 39 6.50 2.96 -3.70
CA ILE A 39 6.08 2.68 -5.08
C ILE A 39 6.39 3.87 -5.99
N GLU A 40 6.05 5.09 -5.60
CA GLU A 40 6.31 6.28 -6.41
C GLU A 40 7.80 6.55 -6.62
N PHE A 41 8.64 6.21 -5.64
CA PHE A 41 10.06 6.47 -5.68
C PHE A 41 10.87 5.40 -6.44
N TYR A 42 10.44 4.13 -6.38
CA TYR A 42 11.21 2.99 -6.90
C TYR A 42 10.61 2.31 -8.13
N THR A 43 9.48 2.81 -8.65
CA THR A 43 8.83 2.23 -9.84
C THR A 43 8.36 3.33 -10.79
N PHE A 44 8.08 2.98 -12.03
CA PHE A 44 7.41 3.84 -13.01
C PHE A 44 5.93 3.47 -13.16
N LYS A 45 5.13 4.39 -13.70
CA LYS A 45 3.73 4.10 -14.04
C LYS A 45 3.68 2.91 -15.00
N GLY A 46 2.74 1.99 -14.77
CA GLY A 46 2.61 0.75 -15.55
C GLY A 46 3.45 -0.42 -15.04
N ASP A 47 4.44 -0.21 -14.16
CA ASP A 47 5.18 -1.31 -13.54
C ASP A 47 4.27 -2.18 -12.67
N VAL A 48 4.77 -3.38 -12.33
CA VAL A 48 4.08 -4.35 -11.47
C VAL A 48 4.71 -4.34 -10.08
N VAL A 49 3.90 -4.12 -9.05
CA VAL A 49 4.30 -4.21 -7.63
C VAL A 49 3.89 -5.57 -7.07
N LEU A 50 4.85 -6.32 -6.53
CA LEU A 50 4.59 -7.58 -5.83
C LEU A 50 4.36 -7.34 -4.33
N ALA A 51 3.25 -7.82 -3.80
CA ALA A 51 2.92 -7.83 -2.37
C ALA A 51 2.74 -9.27 -1.88
N PRO A 52 3.82 -9.96 -1.47
CA PRO A 52 3.78 -11.39 -1.14
C PRO A 52 3.16 -11.72 0.24
N PHE A 53 2.80 -10.68 0.98
CA PHE A 53 2.06 -10.73 2.24
C PHE A 53 0.99 -9.63 2.18
N ILE A 54 -0.01 -9.83 1.31
CA ILE A 54 -0.93 -8.74 0.96
C ILE A 54 -1.75 -8.26 2.15
N GLY A 55 -2.02 -9.13 3.13
CA GLY A 55 -2.77 -8.81 4.35
C GLY A 55 -4.04 -8.04 4.02
N SER A 56 -4.19 -6.86 4.63
CA SER A 56 -5.35 -5.99 4.35
C SER A 56 -5.38 -5.29 2.97
N GLY A 57 -4.42 -5.51 2.08
CA GLY A 57 -4.43 -4.94 0.72
C GLY A 57 -3.83 -3.54 0.56
N SER A 58 -3.27 -2.93 1.62
CA SER A 58 -2.77 -1.54 1.59
C SER A 58 -1.70 -1.29 0.51
N THR A 59 -0.83 -2.25 0.21
CA THR A 59 0.17 -2.11 -0.87
C THR A 59 -0.48 -2.12 -2.25
N ALA A 60 -1.45 -3.00 -2.48
CA ALA A 60 -2.18 -3.09 -3.74
C ALA A 60 -3.02 -1.83 -4.01
N LEU A 61 -3.68 -1.30 -2.98
CA LEU A 61 -4.41 -0.03 -3.05
C LEU A 61 -3.48 1.12 -3.46
N ALA A 62 -2.33 1.24 -2.79
CA ALA A 62 -1.34 2.25 -3.12
C ALA A 62 -0.81 2.09 -4.55
N ALA A 63 -0.55 0.86 -5.01
CA ALA A 63 -0.12 0.58 -6.38
C ALA A 63 -1.19 1.00 -7.41
N LYS A 64 -2.45 0.60 -7.19
CA LYS A 64 -3.60 0.96 -8.04
C LYS A 64 -3.72 2.48 -8.17
N LYS A 65 -3.74 3.21 -7.04
CA LYS A 65 -3.82 4.69 -7.01
C LYS A 65 -2.62 5.37 -7.67
N ALA A 66 -1.43 4.79 -7.54
CA ALA A 66 -0.23 5.28 -8.21
C ALA A 66 -0.19 4.93 -9.71
N GLY A 67 -1.16 4.19 -10.26
CA GLY A 67 -1.16 3.78 -11.66
C GLY A 67 -0.14 2.68 -11.97
N ARG A 68 0.11 1.79 -11.01
CA ARG A 68 0.89 0.55 -11.17
C ARG A 68 -0.06 -0.64 -11.14
N SER A 69 0.32 -1.69 -11.85
CA SER A 69 -0.29 -3.00 -11.65
C SER A 69 0.24 -3.62 -10.37
N TYR A 70 -0.45 -4.62 -9.84
CA TYR A 70 0.01 -5.34 -8.66
C TYR A 70 -0.29 -6.83 -8.78
N ILE A 71 0.52 -7.62 -8.08
CA ILE A 71 0.27 -9.02 -7.80
C ILE A 71 0.42 -9.16 -6.29
N GLY A 72 -0.55 -9.78 -5.63
CA GLY A 72 -0.41 -10.06 -4.21
C GLY A 72 -1.06 -11.36 -3.81
N TYR A 73 -0.53 -11.94 -2.75
CA TYR A 73 -1.04 -13.16 -2.17
C TYR A 73 -0.82 -13.12 -0.66
N ASP A 74 -1.67 -13.87 0.05
CA ASP A 74 -1.54 -14.15 1.47
C ASP A 74 -1.84 -15.62 1.69
N ILE A 75 -1.37 -16.17 2.81
CA ILE A 75 -1.72 -17.53 3.21
C ILE A 75 -3.12 -17.59 3.82
N SER A 76 -3.63 -16.47 4.32
CA SER A 76 -4.95 -16.35 4.91
C SER A 76 -5.98 -15.95 3.86
N GLN A 77 -6.92 -16.84 3.54
CA GLN A 77 -8.02 -16.53 2.64
C GLN A 77 -8.86 -15.35 3.15
N GLU A 78 -9.08 -15.25 4.45
CA GLU A 78 -9.80 -14.12 5.08
C GLU A 78 -9.15 -12.77 4.73
N TYR A 79 -7.82 -12.71 4.69
CA TYR A 79 -7.11 -11.47 4.35
C TYR A 79 -7.10 -11.20 2.85
N VAL A 80 -7.07 -12.24 2.02
CA VAL A 80 -7.27 -12.10 0.58
C VAL A 80 -8.65 -11.50 0.30
N ASP A 81 -9.71 -12.05 0.90
CA ASP A 81 -11.08 -11.56 0.75
C ASP A 81 -11.23 -10.12 1.24
N LEU A 82 -10.60 -9.78 2.38
CA LEU A 82 -10.57 -8.41 2.90
C LEU A 82 -9.85 -7.44 1.94
N ALA A 83 -8.71 -7.85 1.38
CA ALA A 83 -7.97 -7.03 0.42
C ALA A 83 -8.81 -6.80 -0.85
N GLU A 84 -9.45 -7.84 -1.38
CA GLU A 84 -10.33 -7.76 -2.55
C GLU A 84 -11.52 -6.83 -2.31
N GLN A 85 -12.19 -6.95 -1.17
CA GLN A 85 -13.29 -6.05 -0.79
C GLN A 85 -12.81 -4.59 -0.79
N ARG A 86 -11.69 -4.31 -0.11
CA ARG A 86 -11.15 -2.95 -0.04
C ARG A 86 -10.72 -2.42 -1.41
N LEU A 87 -10.23 -3.27 -2.31
CA LEU A 87 -9.83 -2.90 -3.68
C LEU A 87 -11.03 -2.63 -4.60
N ALA A 88 -12.19 -3.21 -4.30
CA ALA A 88 -13.44 -3.01 -5.04
C ALA A 88 -14.17 -1.72 -4.62
N ASP A 89 -14.08 -1.34 -3.34
CA ASP A 89 -14.73 -0.14 -2.77
C ASP A 89 -14.03 1.18 -3.12
N ASP A 90 -12.86 1.12 -3.78
CA ASP A 90 -11.92 2.22 -4.03
C ASP A 90 -11.80 2.54 -5.52
#